data_AF-A0A3M1MPR4-F1
#
_entry.id   AF-A0A3M1MPR4-F1
#
_cell.length_a   1.000
_cell.length_b   1.000
_cell.length_c   1.000
_cell.angle_alpha   90.00
_cell.angle_beta   90.00
_cell.angle_gamma   90.00
#
_symmetry.space_group_name_H-M   'P 1'
#
loop_
_entity.id
_entity.type
_entity.pdbx_description
1 polymer ?
#
loop_
_entity_poly.entity_id
_entity_poly.type
_entity_poly.pdbx_seq_one_letter_code
_entity_poly.pdbx_strand_id
1 'polypeptide(L)'
;LIPVAYEFLGLIFRNRTVQKAFRQYLRMYLDLITPIIQEGIDNGEFRPLAAEDIAISLGAIYEGTILLWVYDPESVDVEQHIRSGIQILLEGIRA
;
A
#
# COMPACT_ATOMS: atom_id res chain seq x y z
N LEU A 1 -7.43 16.90 7.74
CA LEU A 1 -6.32 16.15 7.09
C LEU A 1 -6.80 15.44 5.82
N ILE A 2 -7.87 14.65 5.91
CA ILE A 2 -8.47 13.94 4.78
C ILE A 2 -8.79 14.82 3.55
N PRO A 3 -9.37 16.03 3.67
CA PRO A 3 -9.63 16.90 2.52
C PRO A 3 -8.38 17.33 1.76
N VAL A 4 -7.27 17.52 2.49
CA VAL A 4 -5.97 17.91 1.91
C VAL A 4 -5.37 16.74 1.13
N ALA A 5 -5.48 15.51 1.63
CA ALA A 5 -4.97 14.33 0.91
C ALA A 5 -5.65 14.17 -0.48
N TYR A 6 -6.94 14.50 -0.59
CA TYR A 6 -7.69 14.42 -1.86
C TYR A 6 -7.34 15.49 -2.87
N GLU A 7 -7.18 16.73 -2.41
CA GLU A 7 -6.69 17.80 -3.28
C GLU A 7 -5.33 17.42 -3.87
N PHE A 8 -4.46 16.80 -3.06
CA PHE A 8 -3.16 16.33 -3.53
C PHE A 8 -3.28 15.15 -4.51
N LEU A 9 -4.14 14.16 -4.27
CA LEU A 9 -4.41 13.05 -5.21
C LEU A 9 -4.87 13.56 -6.58
N GLY A 10 -5.81 14.51 -6.63
CA GLY A 10 -6.26 15.13 -7.88
C GLY A 10 -5.17 15.93 -8.60
N LEU A 11 -4.20 16.45 -7.85
CA LEU A 11 -3.05 17.20 -8.38
C LEU A 11 -1.92 16.29 -8.88
N ILE A 12 -1.83 15.01 -8.50
CA ILE A 12 -0.73 14.10 -8.90
C ILE A 12 -0.51 14.09 -10.42
N PHE A 13 -1.60 14.07 -11.20
CA PHE A 13 -1.52 13.98 -12.66
C PHE A 13 -1.24 15.32 -13.34
N ARG A 14 -1.41 16.44 -12.64
CA ARG A 14 -1.40 17.80 -13.23
C ARG A 14 -0.31 18.71 -12.64
N ASN A 15 0.31 18.32 -11.53
CA ASN A 15 1.35 19.07 -10.83
C ASN A 15 2.60 18.22 -10.63
N ARG A 16 3.69 18.58 -11.31
CA ARG A 16 4.97 17.85 -11.28
C ARG A 16 5.61 17.83 -9.89
N THR A 17 5.41 18.86 -9.07
CA THR A 17 5.93 18.91 -7.70
C THR A 17 5.22 17.88 -6.83
N VAL A 18 3.89 17.80 -6.93
CA VAL A 18 3.09 16.80 -6.22
C VAL A 18 3.44 15.39 -6.69
N GLN A 19 3.54 15.17 -8.01
CA GLN A 19 3.99 13.88 -8.57
C GLN A 19 5.36 13.44 -8.02
N LYS A 20 6.32 14.36 -7.93
CA LYS A 20 7.66 14.07 -7.41
C LYS A 20 7.62 13.68 -5.93
N ALA A 21 6.80 14.35 -5.13
CA ALA A 21 6.62 14.03 -3.72
C ALA A 21 6.05 12.61 -3.53
N PHE A 22 4.97 12.26 -4.23
CA PHE A 22 4.40 10.91 -4.17
C PHE A 22 5.38 9.83 -4.67
N ARG A 23 6.19 10.14 -5.68
CA ARG A 23 7.24 9.21 -6.14
C ARG A 23 8.31 8.96 -5.08
N GLN A 24 8.72 10.01 -4.35
CA GLN A 24 9.70 9.88 -3.27
C GLN A 24 9.11 9.09 -2.09
N TYR A 25 7.86 9.37 -1.74
CA TYR A 25 7.13 8.62 -0.72
C TYR A 25 7.02 7.13 -1.06
N LEU A 26 6.58 6.79 -2.28
CA LEU A 26 6.47 5.38 -2.70
C LEU A 26 7.83 4.67 -2.65
N ARG A 27 8.91 5.32 -3.10
CA ARG A 27 10.26 4.75 -3.03
C ARG A 27 10.68 4.50 -1.60
N MET A 28 10.49 5.46 -0.70
CA MET A 28 10.82 5.31 0.72
C MET A 28 10.06 4.14 1.35
N TYR A 29 8.78 3.98 1.00
CA TYR A 29 7.98 2.84 1.42
C TYR A 29 8.56 1.50 0.92
N LEU A 30 8.87 1.41 -0.38
CA LEU A 30 9.43 0.18 -0.97
C LEU A 30 10.82 -0.14 -0.42
N ASP A 31 11.68 0.87 -0.22
CA ASP A 31 13.01 0.72 0.35
C ASP A 31 12.96 0.18 1.79
N LEU A 32 11.89 0.48 2.53
CA LEU A 32 11.68 0.00 3.89
C LEU A 32 11.10 -1.43 3.93
N ILE A 33 10.04 -1.67 3.16
CA ILE A 33 9.20 -2.87 3.31
C ILE A 33 9.74 -4.06 2.52
N THR A 34 10.29 -3.82 1.33
CA THR A 34 10.78 -4.91 0.47
C THR A 34 11.86 -5.77 1.15
N PRO A 35 12.86 -5.19 1.85
CA PRO A 35 13.86 -5.99 2.56
C PRO A 35 13.29 -6.85 3.68
N ILE A 36 12.27 -6.37 4.41
CA ILE A 36 11.62 -7.11 5.49
C ILE A 36 10.89 -8.34 4.92
N ILE A 37 10.20 -8.16 3.79
CA ILE A 37 9.53 -9.27 3.11
C ILE A 37 10.57 -10.28 2.59
N GLN A 38 11.68 -9.80 2.02
CA GLN A 38 12.76 -10.66 1.54
C GLN A 38 13.36 -11.49 2.68
N GLU A 39 13.59 -10.89 3.85
CA GLU A 39 14.05 -11.62 5.04
C GLU A 39 13.07 -12.74 5.45
N GLY A 40 11.75 -12.46 5.43
CA GLY A 40 10.74 -13.49 5.68
C GLY A 40 10.74 -14.62 4.65
N ILE A 41 11.03 -14.34 3.38
CA ILE A 41 11.21 -15.35 2.34
C ILE A 41 12.47 -16.18 2.61
N ASP A 42 13.59 -15.53 2.92
CA ASP A 42 14.87 -16.17 3.17
C ASP A 42 14.82 -17.09 4.41
N ASN A 43 14.02 -16.71 5.41
CA ASN A 43 13.75 -17.49 6.62
C ASN A 43 12.70 -18.61 6.42
N GLY A 44 12.05 -18.67 5.26
CA GLY A 44 11.00 -19.65 4.95
C GLY A 44 9.66 -19.37 5.63
N GLU A 45 9.43 -18.14 6.11
CA GLU A 45 8.13 -17.71 6.65
C GLU A 45 7.11 -17.43 5.54
N PHE A 46 7.61 -16.93 4.40
CA PHE A 46 6.83 -16.65 3.20
C PHE A 46 7.27 -17.51 2.02
N ARG A 47 6.35 -17.76 1.09
CA ARG A 47 6.61 -18.44 -0.18
C ARG A 47 7.65 -17.67 -1.01
N PRO A 48 8.45 -18.35 -1.85
CA PRO A 48 9.49 -17.72 -2.67
C PRO A 48 8.90 -16.96 -3.87
N LEU A 49 8.19 -15.88 -3.58
CA LEU A 49 7.64 -14.93 -4.54
C LEU A 49 8.56 -13.71 -4.64
N ALA A 50 8.31 -12.80 -5.59
CA ALA A 50 9.07 -11.55 -5.66
C ALA A 50 8.68 -10.62 -4.49
N ALA A 51 9.64 -10.27 -3.64
CA ALA A 51 9.40 -9.40 -2.47
C ALA A 51 8.81 -8.03 -2.85
N GLU A 52 9.25 -7.46 -3.98
CA GLU A 52 8.73 -6.19 -4.50
C GLU A 52 7.24 -6.29 -4.86
N ASP A 53 6.79 -7.39 -5.45
CA ASP A 53 5.38 -7.58 -5.81
C ASP A 53 4.50 -7.65 -4.56
N ILE A 54 4.97 -8.30 -3.49
CA ILE A 54 4.28 -8.34 -2.20
C ILE A 54 4.26 -6.94 -1.57
N ALA A 55 5.37 -6.19 -1.61
CA ALA A 55 5.43 -4.84 -1.08
C ALA A 55 4.47 -3.89 -1.82
N ILE A 56 4.44 -3.93 -3.14
CA ILE A 56 3.49 -3.15 -3.95
C ILE A 56 2.05 -3.55 -3.63
N SER A 57 1.77 -4.84 -3.49
CA SER A 57 0.43 -5.34 -3.14
C SER A 57 -0.01 -4.84 -1.76
N LEU A 58 0.87 -4.86 -0.77
CA LEU A 58 0.61 -4.32 0.57
C LEU A 58 0.31 -2.81 0.51
N GLY A 59 1.10 -2.04 -0.25
CA GLY A 59 0.87 -0.62 -0.46
C GLY A 59 -0.47 -0.34 -1.16
N ALA A 60 -0.84 -1.18 -2.12
CA ALA A 60 -2.11 -1.09 -2.84
C ALA A 60 -3.32 -1.38 -1.94
N ILE A 61 -3.22 -2.32 -1.00
CA ILE A 61 -4.29 -2.57 0.00
C ILE A 61 -4.51 -1.33 0.85
N TYR A 62 -3.44 -0.66 1.29
CA TYR A 62 -3.53 0.54 2.09
C TYR A 62 -4.09 1.74 1.31
N GLU A 63 -3.38 2.16 0.25
CA GLU A 63 -3.72 3.33 -0.57
C GLU A 63 -5.06 3.13 -1.30
N GLY A 64 -5.31 1.91 -1.79
CA GLY A 64 -6.55 1.54 -2.47
C GLY A 64 -7.76 1.58 -1.55
N THR A 65 -7.64 1.10 -0.31
CA THR A 65 -8.74 1.18 0.67
C THR A 65 -9.08 2.64 1.00
N ILE A 66 -8.06 3.48 1.18
CA ILE A 66 -8.26 4.93 1.38
C ILE A 66 -8.99 5.52 0.17
N LEU A 67 -8.58 5.17 -1.05
CA LEU A 67 -9.20 5.65 -2.28
C LEU A 67 -10.68 5.22 -2.39
N LEU A 68 -11.00 3.97 -2.05
CA LEU A 68 -12.38 3.46 -2.04
C LEU A 68 -13.24 4.16 -0.99
N TRP A 69 -12.67 4.42 0.19
CA TRP A 69 -13.35 5.17 1.25
C TRP A 69 -13.71 6.61 0.83
N VAL A 70 -12.90 7.25 -0.02
CA VAL A 70 -13.25 8.56 -0.60
C VAL A 70 -14.51 8.49 -1.44
N TYR A 71 -14.65 7.41 -2.21
CA TYR A 71 -15.74 7.26 -3.17
C TYR A 71 -17.05 7.01 -2.45
N ASP A 72 -17.03 6.16 -1.42
CA ASP A 72 -18.19 5.82 -0.61
C ASP A 72 -17.77 5.51 0.84
N PRO A 73 -17.80 6.51 1.74
CA PRO A 73 -17.40 6.31 3.12
C PRO A 73 -18.41 5.49 3.95
N GLU A 74 -19.63 5.26 3.44
CA GLU A 74 -20.63 4.43 4.13
C GLU A 74 -20.37 2.93 3.91
N SER A 75 -19.83 2.58 2.73
CA SER A 75 -19.50 1.19 2.38
C SER A 75 -18.13 0.73 2.88
N VAL A 76 -17.22 1.66 3.20
CA VAL A 76 -15.82 1.33 3.51
C VAL A 76 -15.47 1.68 4.95
N ASP A 77 -15.28 0.66 5.79
CA ASP A 77 -14.56 0.80 7.05
C ASP A 77 -13.05 0.70 6.79
N VAL A 78 -12.33 1.82 6.92
CA VAL A 78 -10.90 1.89 6.60
C VAL A 78 -10.07 0.97 7.49
N GLU A 79 -10.31 0.94 8.80
CA GLU A 79 -9.53 0.13 9.72
C GLU A 79 -9.78 -1.36 9.45
N GLN A 80 -11.06 -1.73 9.39
CA GLN A 80 -11.46 -3.13 9.20
C GLN A 80 -10.97 -3.65 7.84
N HIS A 81 -11.17 -2.91 6.75
CA HIS A 81 -10.80 -3.39 5.43
C HIS A 81 -9.29 -3.44 5.18
N ILE A 82 -8.51 -2.50 5.74
CA ILE A 82 -7.04 -2.62 5.71
C ILE A 82 -6.59 -3.86 6.49
N ARG A 83 -7.12 -4.05 7.71
CA ARG A 83 -6.77 -5.21 8.55
C ARG A 83 -7.09 -6.53 7.85
N SER A 84 -8.31 -6.68 7.33
CA SER A 84 -8.73 -7.88 6.62
C SER A 84 -7.96 -8.08 5.32
N GLY A 85 -7.70 -7.01 4.55
CA GLY A 85 -6.90 -7.09 3.32
C GLY A 85 -5.47 -7.58 3.59
N ILE A 86 -4.82 -7.06 4.63
CA ILE A 86 -3.48 -7.51 5.04
C ILE A 86 -3.51 -8.97 5.47
N GLN A 87 -4.52 -9.40 6.24
CA GLN A 87 -4.67 -10.81 6.63
C GLN A 87 -4.79 -11.73 5.40
N ILE A 88 -5.62 -11.36 4.44
CA ILE A 88 -5.78 -12.11 3.17
C ILE A 88 -4.44 -12.20 2.42
N LEU A 89 -3.71 -11.09 2.33
CA LEU A 89 -2.38 -11.08 1.70
C LEU A 89 -1.42 -12.03 2.43
N LEU A 90 -1.32 -11.91 3.75
CA LEU A 90 -0.43 -12.73 4.58
C LEU A 90 -0.77 -14.22 4.47
N GLU A 91 -2.05 -14.58 4.49
CA GLU A 91 -2.50 -15.95 4.27
C GLU A 91 -2.13 -16.47 2.87
N GLY A 92 -2.23 -15.61 1.85
CA GLY A 92 -1.88 -15.96 0.47
C GLY A 92 -0.39 -16.21 0.24
N ILE A 93 0.48 -15.51 0.97
CA ILE A 93 1.94 -15.60 0.82
C ILE A 93 2.62 -16.53 1.82
N ARG A 94 1.91 -17.04 2.84
CA ARG A 94 2.47 -17.92 3.87
C ARG A 94 3.00 -19.23 3.28
N ALA A 95 4.19 -19.66 3.73
CA ALA A 95 4.81 -20.94 3.34
C ALA A 95 4.05 -22.16 3.87
#